data_AF-A0A2G8HTF6-F1
#
_entry.id   AF-A0A2G8HTF6-F1
#
_cell.length_a   1.000
_cell.length_b   1.000
_cell.length_c   1.000
_cell.angle_alpha   90.00
_cell.angle_beta   90.00
_cell.angle_gamma   90.00
#
_symmetry.space_group_name_H-M   'P 1'
#
loop_
_entity.id
_entity.type
_entity.pdbx_description
1 polymer ?
#
loop_
_entity_poly.entity_id
_entity_poly.type
_entity_poly.pdbx_seq_one_letter_code
_entity_poly.pdbx_strand_id
1 'polypeptide(L)'
;MIALILPLLFFINIHATDFRDAYKGKIHLESTGTPAEYQILIDSINHYELSKSDKDEVLTDVILSDTFFSRIPKNELYILIKMETYKSVLSFFKTSDYKTARVNQSEINELMKIERKYKEDLSPFAHWILKAVIRDLNIIIKYKYYQTYLTQKSQNKSLKNLELLKLDKKITLLTPWIKTFTKSSPEEINLLTRPLHFDLLRKLAFLSKTIYQTSSFEKSPKLASLDKLKLFKYSRELTTQESTLKKIDDVIGNIELFPSKEDNNTEITDLPKPSNDWIPKDDLAPLKVKKSELFPKPDPNYQRPDSLPEPVNDWLLEI
;
A
#
# COMPACT_ATOMS: atom_id res chain seq x y z
N MET A 1 39.69 -2.97 -11.95
CA MET A 1 38.33 -2.77 -12.51
C MET A 1 37.31 -3.62 -11.75
N ILE A 2 37.24 -3.47 -10.41
CA ILE A 2 36.26 -4.14 -9.53
C ILE A 2 36.05 -3.18 -8.35
N ALA A 3 35.27 -2.11 -8.53
CA ALA A 3 34.98 -1.16 -7.44
C ALA A 3 33.69 -0.36 -7.69
N LEU A 4 32.73 -0.92 -8.43
CA LEU A 4 31.51 -0.19 -8.81
C LEU A 4 30.21 -1.01 -8.70
N ILE A 5 30.26 -2.16 -8.02
CA ILE A 5 29.07 -3.02 -7.81
C ILE A 5 28.56 -2.95 -6.34
N LEU A 6 29.37 -2.44 -5.40
CA LEU A 6 29.01 -2.47 -3.98
C LEU A 6 27.95 -1.46 -3.49
N PRO A 7 27.70 -0.28 -4.11
CA PRO A 7 26.64 0.60 -3.62
C PRO A 7 25.25 0.14 -4.07
N LEU A 8 25.13 -0.79 -5.03
CA LEU A 8 23.83 -1.30 -5.47
C LEU A 8 23.22 -2.31 -4.48
N LEU A 9 24.06 -3.08 -3.77
CA LEU A 9 23.60 -4.12 -2.83
C LEU A 9 23.17 -3.57 -1.46
N PHE A 10 23.60 -2.37 -1.07
CA PHE A 10 23.22 -1.78 0.21
C PHE A 10 21.87 -1.06 0.21
N PHE A 11 21.36 -0.63 -0.95
CA PHE A 11 20.00 -0.06 -1.05
C PHE A 11 18.89 -1.11 -1.07
N ILE A 12 19.19 -2.36 -1.41
CA ILE A 12 18.20 -3.44 -1.48
C ILE A 12 17.86 -3.98 -0.07
N ASN A 13 18.80 -3.92 0.88
CA ASN A 13 18.62 -4.54 2.20
C ASN A 13 17.77 -3.73 3.18
N ILE A 14 17.68 -2.41 3.05
CA ILE A 14 16.91 -1.57 4.00
C ILE A 14 15.39 -1.73 3.77
N HIS A 15 14.96 -2.09 2.56
CA HIS A 15 13.55 -2.33 2.23
C HIS A 15 13.12 -3.80 2.41
N ALA A 16 14.08 -4.73 2.46
CA ALA A 16 13.80 -6.16 2.59
C ALA A 16 13.20 -6.55 3.96
N THR A 17 13.37 -5.74 5.01
CA THR A 17 12.71 -5.96 6.31
C THR A 17 11.30 -5.38 6.35
N ASP A 18 11.07 -4.24 5.71
CA ASP A 18 9.79 -3.52 5.70
C ASP A 18 8.73 -4.28 4.86
N PHE A 19 9.16 -4.94 3.77
CA PHE A 19 8.25 -5.72 2.91
C PHE A 19 7.98 -7.15 3.37
N ARG A 20 8.74 -7.68 4.35
CA ARG A 20 8.55 -9.07 4.83
C ARG A 20 7.15 -9.33 5.37
N ASP A 21 6.59 -8.34 6.06
CA ASP A 21 5.23 -8.46 6.60
C ASP A 21 4.17 -8.18 5.53
N ALA A 22 4.46 -7.39 4.50
CA ALA A 22 3.55 -7.16 3.37
C ALA A 22 3.33 -8.39 2.48
N TYR A 23 4.26 -9.34 2.48
CA TYR A 23 4.09 -10.60 1.75
C TYR A 23 3.05 -11.52 2.37
N LYS A 24 2.78 -11.38 3.67
CA LYS A 24 1.81 -12.18 4.38
C LYS A 24 0.42 -11.52 4.21
N GLY A 25 -0.57 -12.23 3.68
CA GLY A 25 -1.95 -11.73 3.55
C GLY A 25 -2.18 -10.70 2.43
N LYS A 26 -3.38 -10.13 2.39
CA LYS A 26 -3.78 -9.09 1.43
C LYS A 26 -3.34 -7.72 1.94
N ILE A 27 -2.80 -6.88 1.06
CA ILE A 27 -2.46 -5.49 1.41
C ILE A 27 -3.71 -4.62 1.26
N HIS A 28 -3.89 -3.70 2.20
CA HIS A 28 -4.93 -2.69 2.15
C HIS A 28 -4.28 -1.30 2.24
N LEU A 29 -4.42 -0.54 1.16
CA LEU A 29 -3.87 0.80 1.02
C LEU A 29 -5.01 1.81 0.97
N GLU A 30 -4.89 2.88 1.74
CA GLU A 30 -5.80 4.02 1.71
C GLU A 30 -4.97 5.30 1.49
N SER A 31 -5.41 6.18 0.59
CA SER A 31 -4.74 7.47 0.36
C SER A 31 -5.57 8.62 0.94
N THR A 32 -4.94 9.47 1.73
CA THR A 32 -5.57 10.65 2.35
C THR A 32 -4.83 11.93 1.97
N GLY A 33 -5.57 12.98 1.60
CA GLY A 33 -4.99 14.28 1.25
C GLY A 33 -4.35 14.38 -0.14
N THR A 34 -4.48 13.35 -0.98
CA THR A 34 -4.12 13.36 -2.41
C THR A 34 -5.33 13.70 -3.30
N PRO A 35 -5.14 14.07 -4.58
CA PRO A 35 -6.25 14.27 -5.52
C PRO A 35 -7.14 13.02 -5.68
N ALA A 36 -8.44 13.24 -5.92
CA ALA A 36 -9.45 12.17 -5.97
C ALA A 36 -9.12 11.08 -7.00
N GLU A 37 -8.58 11.43 -8.16
CA GLU A 37 -8.16 10.45 -9.18
C GLU A 37 -7.09 9.48 -8.63
N TYR A 38 -6.18 9.97 -7.78
CA TYR A 38 -5.14 9.15 -7.17
C TYR A 38 -5.66 8.30 -6.00
N GLN A 39 -6.61 8.82 -5.23
CA GLN A 39 -7.30 8.01 -4.21
C GLN A 39 -8.00 6.82 -4.86
N ILE A 40 -8.72 7.05 -5.97
CA ILE A 40 -9.41 5.98 -6.72
C ILE A 40 -8.43 4.93 -7.25
N LEU A 41 -7.25 5.35 -7.72
CA LEU A 41 -6.19 4.42 -8.14
C LEU A 41 -5.78 3.53 -6.96
N ILE A 42 -5.36 4.14 -5.84
CA ILE A 42 -4.95 3.40 -4.65
C ILE A 42 -6.04 2.44 -4.14
N ASP A 43 -7.28 2.90 -4.04
CA ASP A 43 -8.42 2.08 -3.60
C ASP A 43 -8.67 0.89 -4.55
N SER A 44 -8.37 1.05 -5.84
CA SER A 44 -8.50 -0.02 -6.82
C SER A 44 -7.46 -1.11 -6.65
N ILE A 45 -6.31 -0.82 -6.03
CA ILE A 45 -5.27 -1.83 -5.76
C ILE A 45 -5.84 -2.93 -4.86
N ASN A 46 -6.68 -2.54 -3.90
CA ASN A 46 -7.32 -3.43 -2.93
C ASN A 46 -8.29 -4.44 -3.58
N HIS A 47 -8.64 -4.26 -4.86
CA HIS A 47 -9.53 -5.16 -5.60
C HIS A 47 -8.77 -6.26 -6.36
N TYR A 48 -7.44 -6.18 -6.48
CA TYR A 48 -6.64 -7.15 -7.22
C TYR A 48 -5.98 -8.18 -6.31
N GLU A 49 -5.83 -9.41 -6.81
CA GLU A 49 -4.92 -10.39 -6.25
C GLU A 49 -3.50 -10.10 -6.75
N LEU A 50 -2.65 -9.65 -5.83
CA LEU A 50 -1.29 -9.22 -6.12
C LEU A 50 -0.29 -10.35 -5.89
N SER A 51 0.57 -10.58 -6.88
CA SER A 51 1.74 -11.45 -6.73
C SER A 51 2.74 -10.82 -5.76
N LYS A 52 3.72 -11.60 -5.29
CA LYS A 52 4.81 -11.06 -4.45
C LYS A 52 5.54 -9.91 -5.13
N SER A 53 5.85 -10.08 -6.42
CA SER A 53 6.53 -9.06 -7.23
C SER A 53 5.68 -7.81 -7.39
N ASP A 54 4.37 -7.98 -7.62
CA ASP A 54 3.45 -6.85 -7.79
C ASP A 54 3.35 -6.03 -6.50
N LYS A 55 3.32 -6.70 -5.33
CA LYS A 55 3.31 -6.04 -4.03
C LYS A 55 4.58 -5.21 -3.81
N ASP A 56 5.74 -5.76 -4.11
CA ASP A 56 7.01 -5.04 -3.98
C ASP A 56 7.03 -3.78 -4.83
N GLU A 57 6.59 -3.90 -6.08
CA GLU A 57 6.55 -2.79 -7.01
C GLU A 57 5.58 -1.69 -6.54
N VAL A 58 4.35 -2.09 -6.23
CA VAL A 58 3.30 -1.18 -5.75
C VAL A 58 3.74 -0.44 -4.49
N LEU A 59 4.27 -1.15 -3.50
CA LEU A 59 4.66 -0.52 -2.24
C LEU A 59 5.87 0.40 -2.43
N THR A 60 6.81 0.02 -3.29
CA THR A 60 7.94 0.90 -3.66
C THR A 60 7.43 2.18 -4.30
N ASP A 61 6.50 2.08 -5.26
CA ASP A 61 5.93 3.24 -5.93
C ASP A 61 5.11 4.12 -4.97
N VAL A 62 4.35 3.52 -4.06
CA VAL A 62 3.60 4.25 -3.02
C VAL A 62 4.52 4.99 -2.06
N ILE A 63 5.61 4.36 -1.61
CA ILE A 63 6.61 5.01 -0.74
C ILE A 63 7.27 6.18 -1.45
N LEU A 64 7.63 5.99 -2.74
CA LEU A 64 8.18 7.05 -3.56
C LEU A 64 7.18 8.21 -3.70
N SER A 65 5.94 7.90 -4.07
CA SER A 65 4.87 8.89 -4.18
C SER A 65 4.65 9.64 -2.87
N ASP A 66 4.55 8.99 -1.70
CA ASP A 66 4.40 9.67 -0.40
C ASP A 66 5.55 10.64 -0.11
N THR A 67 6.77 10.16 -0.32
CA THR A 67 7.99 10.91 -0.05
C THR A 67 8.02 12.22 -0.85
N PHE A 68 7.67 12.17 -2.14
CA PHE A 68 7.75 13.34 -3.02
C PHE A 68 6.46 14.17 -3.04
N PHE A 69 5.27 13.56 -2.99
CA PHE A 69 4.00 14.29 -2.96
C PHE A 69 3.87 15.19 -1.75
N SER A 70 4.42 14.79 -0.59
CA SER A 70 4.44 15.64 0.61
C SER A 70 5.26 16.93 0.46
N ARG A 71 6.08 17.04 -0.61
CA ARG A 71 6.95 18.19 -0.89
C ARG A 71 6.48 19.05 -2.05
N ILE A 72 5.66 18.50 -2.94
CA ILE A 72 5.13 19.22 -4.10
C ILE A 72 3.92 20.06 -3.66
N PRO A 73 3.80 21.33 -4.10
CA PRO A 73 2.61 22.13 -3.84
C PRO A 73 1.33 21.43 -4.31
N LYS A 74 0.26 21.49 -3.50
CA LYS A 74 -1.02 20.78 -3.79
C LYS A 74 -1.59 21.08 -5.18
N ASN A 75 -1.46 22.32 -5.66
CA ASN A 75 -1.97 22.72 -6.98
C ASN A 75 -1.20 22.05 -8.12
N GLU A 76 0.13 21.99 -8.02
CA GLU A 76 0.98 21.32 -9.02
C GLU A 76 0.75 19.82 -9.00
N LEU A 77 0.66 19.24 -7.80
CA LEU A 77 0.34 17.82 -7.62
C LEU A 77 -1.02 17.46 -8.24
N TYR A 78 -2.03 18.31 -8.03
CA TYR A 78 -3.35 18.15 -8.65
C TYR A 78 -3.28 18.16 -10.17
N ILE A 79 -2.58 19.14 -10.76
CA ILE A 79 -2.44 19.24 -12.22
C ILE A 79 -1.67 18.02 -12.76
N LEU A 80 -0.56 17.65 -12.13
CA LEU A 80 0.25 16.50 -12.52
C LEU A 80 -0.57 15.21 -12.58
N ILE A 81 -1.21 14.86 -11.45
CA ILE A 81 -1.99 13.63 -11.32
C ILE A 81 -3.12 13.63 -12.35
N LYS A 82 -3.85 14.73 -12.45
CA LYS A 82 -4.98 14.81 -13.37
C LYS A 82 -4.54 14.72 -14.82
N MET A 83 -3.53 15.48 -15.25
CA MET A 83 -3.06 15.42 -16.63
C MET A 83 -2.56 14.02 -16.99
N GLU A 84 -1.74 13.41 -16.13
CA GLU A 84 -1.13 12.13 -16.45
C GLU A 84 -2.16 10.99 -16.43
N THR A 85 -3.13 11.04 -15.50
CA THR A 85 -4.24 10.09 -15.45
C THR A 85 -5.07 10.13 -16.73
N TYR A 86 -5.55 11.31 -17.11
CA TYR A 86 -6.39 11.46 -18.29
C TYR A 86 -5.61 11.14 -19.59
N LYS A 87 -4.33 11.56 -19.68
CA LYS A 87 -3.48 11.25 -20.82
C LYS A 87 -3.32 9.75 -20.98
N SER A 88 -2.94 9.05 -19.91
CA SER A 88 -2.68 7.61 -19.95
C SER A 88 -3.93 6.81 -20.28
N VAL A 89 -5.09 7.17 -19.69
CA VAL A 89 -6.38 6.55 -20.03
C VAL A 89 -6.74 6.75 -21.51
N LEU A 90 -6.59 7.97 -22.03
CA LEU A 90 -6.93 8.25 -23.44
C LEU A 90 -5.94 7.65 -24.44
N SER A 91 -4.66 7.47 -24.04
CA SER A 91 -3.63 6.89 -24.90
C SER A 91 -3.43 5.38 -24.73
N PHE A 92 -4.16 4.73 -23.81
CA PHE A 92 -3.98 3.32 -23.49
C PHE A 92 -4.20 2.42 -24.72
N PHE A 93 -5.23 2.72 -25.50
CA PHE A 93 -5.54 1.98 -26.73
C PHE A 93 -4.90 2.64 -27.95
N LYS A 94 -4.34 1.81 -28.85
CA LYS A 94 -3.97 2.24 -30.19
C LYS A 94 -5.22 2.57 -30.98
N THR A 95 -5.44 3.85 -31.23
CA THR A 95 -6.71 4.33 -31.82
C THR A 95 -6.92 3.87 -33.27
N SER A 96 -5.84 3.54 -33.98
CA SER A 96 -5.85 2.97 -35.34
C SER A 96 -6.67 1.68 -35.44
N ASP A 97 -6.75 0.92 -34.35
CA ASP A 97 -7.31 -0.43 -34.36
C ASP A 97 -8.83 -0.38 -34.23
N TYR A 98 -9.40 0.81 -33.98
CA TYR A 98 -10.81 1.01 -33.70
C TYR A 98 -11.45 1.95 -34.72
N LYS A 99 -12.40 1.42 -35.50
CA LYS A 99 -13.31 2.26 -36.30
C LYS A 99 -14.09 3.21 -35.39
N THR A 100 -14.07 4.51 -35.66
CA THR A 100 -14.78 5.55 -34.90
C THR A 100 -16.23 5.14 -34.62
N ALA A 101 -16.64 5.16 -33.35
CA ALA A 101 -18.01 4.84 -32.96
C ALA A 101 -18.96 5.97 -33.36
N ARG A 102 -20.16 5.59 -33.82
CA ARG A 102 -21.25 6.56 -34.02
C ARG A 102 -22.02 6.73 -32.72
N VAL A 103 -21.52 7.62 -31.89
CA VAL A 103 -22.16 7.97 -30.62
C VAL A 103 -23.61 8.39 -30.87
N ASN A 104 -24.56 7.80 -30.16
CA ASN A 104 -25.97 8.21 -30.16
C ASN A 104 -26.49 8.18 -28.71
N GLN A 105 -27.63 8.83 -28.44
CA GLN A 105 -28.22 8.80 -27.09
C GLN A 105 -28.55 7.37 -26.62
N SER A 106 -28.89 6.46 -27.54
CA SER A 106 -29.11 5.04 -27.22
C SER A 106 -27.85 4.36 -26.68
N GLU A 107 -26.68 4.62 -27.27
CA GLU A 107 -25.41 4.05 -26.82
C GLU A 107 -25.03 4.60 -25.44
N ILE A 108 -25.27 5.89 -25.19
CA ILE A 108 -25.06 6.49 -23.86
C ILE A 108 -25.98 5.84 -22.82
N ASN A 109 -27.25 5.61 -23.19
CA ASN A 109 -28.22 4.95 -22.31
C ASN A 109 -27.83 3.50 -22.00
N GLU A 110 -27.24 2.79 -22.96
CA GLU A 110 -26.71 1.45 -22.77
C GLU A 110 -25.52 1.46 -21.80
N LEU A 111 -24.54 2.36 -21.99
CA LEU A 111 -23.43 2.54 -21.07
C LEU A 111 -23.88 2.90 -19.65
N MET A 112 -24.92 3.74 -19.50
CA MET A 112 -25.51 4.03 -18.18
C MET A 112 -26.19 2.82 -17.55
N LYS A 113 -26.78 1.92 -18.34
CA LYS A 113 -27.32 0.65 -17.81
C LYS A 113 -26.18 -0.26 -17.34
N ILE A 114 -25.10 -0.34 -18.11
CA ILE A 114 -23.89 -1.10 -17.78
C ILE A 114 -23.27 -0.58 -16.48
N GLU A 115 -23.12 0.74 -16.34
CA GLU A 115 -22.60 1.40 -15.14
C GLU A 115 -23.40 1.07 -13.88
N ARG A 116 -24.73 1.01 -13.99
CA ARG A 116 -25.60 0.64 -12.86
C ARG A 116 -25.56 -0.85 -12.56
N LYS A 117 -25.53 -1.69 -13.60
CA LYS A 117 -25.56 -3.15 -13.48
C LYS A 117 -24.27 -3.70 -12.87
N TYR A 118 -23.11 -3.18 -13.28
CA TYR A 118 -21.80 -3.70 -12.90
C TYR A 118 -21.07 -2.80 -11.89
N LYS A 119 -21.82 -2.00 -11.13
CA LYS A 119 -21.26 -1.04 -10.17
C LYS A 119 -20.36 -1.71 -9.13
N GLU A 120 -20.72 -2.90 -8.68
CA GLU A 120 -20.00 -3.65 -7.64
C GLU A 120 -18.94 -4.59 -8.23
N ASP A 121 -19.12 -5.03 -9.48
CA ASP A 121 -18.20 -5.95 -10.16
C ASP A 121 -16.98 -5.24 -10.76
N LEU A 122 -17.12 -3.95 -11.09
CA LEU A 122 -16.02 -3.15 -11.65
C LEU A 122 -15.12 -2.62 -10.54
N SER A 123 -13.82 -2.68 -10.76
CA SER A 123 -12.85 -1.98 -9.91
C SER A 123 -13.16 -0.48 -9.87
N PRO A 124 -12.88 0.22 -8.75
CA PRO A 124 -13.18 1.65 -8.61
C PRO A 124 -12.60 2.50 -9.76
N PHE A 125 -11.42 2.15 -10.26
CA PHE A 125 -10.77 2.82 -11.38
C PHE A 125 -11.47 2.55 -12.71
N ALA A 126 -11.81 1.29 -13.02
CA ALA A 126 -12.59 0.96 -14.22
C ALA A 126 -13.96 1.66 -14.22
N HIS A 127 -14.63 1.68 -13.05
CA HIS A 127 -15.89 2.37 -12.86
C HIS A 127 -15.77 3.89 -13.04
N TRP A 128 -14.70 4.49 -12.51
CA TRP A 128 -14.41 5.90 -12.70
C TRP A 128 -14.18 6.24 -14.18
N ILE A 129 -13.46 5.40 -14.93
CA ILE A 129 -13.29 5.56 -16.39
C ILE A 129 -14.65 5.51 -17.08
N LEU A 130 -15.51 4.53 -16.77
CA LEU A 130 -16.84 4.41 -17.36
C LEU A 130 -17.69 5.67 -17.12
N LYS A 131 -17.71 6.16 -15.88
CA LYS A 131 -18.41 7.41 -15.53
C LYS A 131 -17.85 8.62 -16.29
N ALA A 132 -16.53 8.73 -16.40
CA ALA A 132 -15.89 9.81 -17.14
C ALA A 132 -16.26 9.76 -18.63
N VAL A 133 -16.24 8.59 -19.25
CA VAL A 133 -16.67 8.37 -20.63
C VAL A 133 -18.13 8.79 -20.82
N ILE A 134 -19.05 8.31 -19.97
CA ILE A 134 -20.48 8.67 -20.04
C ILE A 134 -20.67 10.19 -19.91
N ARG A 135 -19.97 10.84 -18.98
CA ARG A 135 -20.05 12.30 -18.80
C ARG A 135 -19.57 13.03 -20.05
N ASP A 136 -18.44 12.63 -20.61
CA ASP A 136 -17.85 13.30 -21.76
C ASP A 136 -18.71 13.10 -23.03
N LEU A 137 -19.32 11.91 -23.21
CA LEU A 137 -20.28 11.67 -24.28
C LEU A 137 -21.55 12.53 -24.15
N ASN A 138 -22.06 12.70 -22.93
CA ASN A 138 -23.19 13.59 -22.66
C ASN A 138 -22.88 15.06 -22.98
N ILE A 139 -21.63 15.50 -22.77
CA ILE A 139 -21.20 16.85 -23.16
C ILE A 139 -21.07 16.95 -24.69
N ILE A 140 -20.53 15.93 -25.35
CA ILE A 140 -20.33 15.90 -26.80
C ILE A 140 -21.67 15.94 -27.55
N ILE A 141 -22.65 15.12 -27.17
CA ILE A 141 -23.95 15.04 -27.87
C ILE A 141 -24.74 16.36 -27.77
N LYS A 142 -24.58 17.09 -26.68
CA LYS A 142 -25.22 18.40 -26.44
C LYS A 142 -24.49 19.56 -27.13
N TYR A 143 -23.32 19.31 -27.72
CA TYR A 143 -22.53 20.36 -28.34
C TYR A 143 -23.16 20.85 -29.65
N LYS A 144 -23.17 22.18 -29.85
CA LYS A 144 -23.90 22.82 -30.97
C LYS A 144 -23.52 22.30 -32.37
N TYR A 145 -22.27 21.89 -32.57
CA TYR A 145 -21.78 21.40 -33.88
C TYR A 145 -21.95 19.89 -34.08
N TYR A 146 -22.52 19.17 -33.11
CA TYR A 146 -22.60 17.72 -33.15
C TYR A 146 -23.48 17.17 -34.28
N GLN A 147 -24.62 17.81 -34.54
CA GLN A 147 -25.50 17.40 -35.67
C GLN A 147 -24.83 17.61 -37.03
N THR A 148 -24.11 18.72 -37.19
CA THR A 148 -23.31 18.99 -38.38
C THR A 148 -22.19 17.95 -38.54
N TYR A 149 -21.53 17.57 -37.44
CA TYR A 149 -20.53 16.50 -37.42
C TYR A 149 -21.10 15.17 -37.92
N LEU A 150 -22.25 14.73 -37.37
CA LEU A 150 -22.90 13.48 -37.78
C LEU A 150 -23.27 13.49 -39.27
N THR A 151 -23.82 14.61 -39.75
CA THR A 151 -24.18 14.77 -41.16
C THR A 151 -22.96 14.67 -42.07
N GLN A 152 -21.87 15.37 -41.76
CA GLN A 152 -20.65 15.32 -42.56
C GLN A 152 -19.96 13.96 -42.54
N LYS A 153 -19.94 13.28 -41.39
CA LYS A 153 -19.43 11.90 -41.29
C LYS A 153 -20.26 10.91 -42.09
N SER A 154 -21.58 11.00 -42.03
CA SER A 154 -22.48 10.12 -42.82
C SER A 154 -22.31 10.29 -44.33
N GLN A 155 -21.95 11.50 -44.77
CA GLN A 155 -21.69 11.84 -46.16
C GLN A 155 -20.22 11.58 -46.59
N ASN A 156 -19.38 11.01 -45.72
CA ASN A 156 -17.93 10.82 -45.94
C ASN A 156 -17.20 12.10 -46.41
N LYS A 157 -17.67 13.28 -45.99
CA LYS A 157 -17.04 14.56 -46.32
C LYS A 157 -15.85 14.83 -45.40
N SER A 158 -14.82 15.48 -45.94
CA SER A 158 -13.67 15.90 -45.14
C SER A 158 -14.07 17.00 -44.15
N LEU A 159 -13.72 16.79 -42.88
CA LEU A 159 -13.97 17.76 -41.81
C LEU A 159 -12.95 18.89 -41.93
N LYS A 160 -13.34 20.03 -42.51
CA LYS A 160 -12.45 21.20 -42.67
C LYS A 160 -12.52 22.18 -41.50
N ASN A 161 -13.62 22.19 -40.75
CA ASN A 161 -13.81 23.09 -39.62
C ASN A 161 -13.06 22.57 -38.38
N LEU A 162 -12.28 23.44 -37.74
CA LEU A 162 -11.51 23.13 -36.54
C LEU A 162 -12.36 22.54 -35.41
N GLU A 163 -13.58 23.03 -35.22
CA GLU A 163 -14.49 22.53 -34.17
C GLU A 163 -14.99 21.11 -34.46
N LEU A 164 -15.23 20.79 -35.75
CA LEU A 164 -15.59 19.44 -36.16
C LEU A 164 -14.40 18.49 -36.05
N LEU A 165 -13.19 18.95 -36.35
CA LEU A 165 -11.96 18.18 -36.16
C LEU A 165 -11.70 17.88 -34.67
N LYS A 166 -11.92 18.86 -33.78
CA LYS A 166 -11.83 18.65 -32.33
C LYS A 166 -12.84 17.62 -31.85
N LEU A 167 -14.09 17.68 -32.33
CA LEU A 167 -15.10 16.67 -32.03
C LEU A 167 -14.69 15.28 -32.52
N ASP A 168 -14.19 15.18 -33.74
CA ASP A 168 -13.76 13.91 -34.31
C ASP A 168 -12.65 13.28 -33.47
N LYS A 169 -11.65 14.08 -33.07
CA LYS A 169 -10.56 13.63 -32.21
C LYS A 169 -11.09 13.15 -30.85
N LYS A 170 -12.02 13.89 -30.23
CA LYS A 170 -12.63 13.48 -28.95
C LYS A 170 -13.36 12.14 -29.06
N ILE A 171 -14.22 11.99 -30.05
CA ILE A 171 -14.99 10.75 -30.26
C ILE A 171 -14.05 9.59 -30.59
N THR A 172 -13.03 9.83 -31.41
CA THR A 172 -12.03 8.83 -31.81
C THR A 172 -11.21 8.35 -30.60
N LEU A 173 -10.82 9.25 -29.69
CA LEU A 173 -10.14 8.87 -28.44
C LEU A 173 -11.04 8.09 -27.46
N LEU A 174 -12.35 8.39 -27.42
CA LEU A 174 -13.29 7.68 -26.54
C LEU A 174 -13.77 6.34 -27.13
N THR A 175 -13.70 6.17 -28.45
CA THR A 175 -14.23 5.00 -29.17
C THR A 175 -13.74 3.66 -28.61
N PRO A 176 -12.44 3.46 -28.31
CA PRO A 176 -11.97 2.20 -27.76
C PRO A 176 -12.67 1.86 -26.43
N TRP A 177 -12.76 2.83 -25.51
CA TRP A 177 -13.44 2.66 -24.23
C TRP A 177 -14.92 2.33 -24.39
N ILE A 178 -15.63 3.03 -25.28
CA ILE A 178 -17.05 2.74 -25.58
C ILE A 178 -17.23 1.28 -25.99
N LYS A 179 -16.37 0.79 -26.90
CA LYS A 179 -16.43 -0.60 -27.37
C LYS A 179 -16.05 -1.60 -26.29
N THR A 180 -15.02 -1.31 -25.49
CA THR A 180 -14.59 -2.17 -24.38
C THR A 180 -15.73 -2.36 -23.38
N PHE A 181 -16.37 -1.28 -22.92
CA PHE A 181 -17.45 -1.38 -21.93
C PHE A 181 -18.73 -2.02 -22.48
N THR A 182 -19.02 -1.87 -23.78
CA THR A 182 -20.23 -2.47 -24.38
C THR A 182 -20.08 -3.95 -24.70
N LYS A 183 -18.86 -4.42 -25.00
CA LYS A 183 -18.63 -5.78 -25.51
C LYS A 183 -18.02 -6.75 -24.50
N SER A 184 -17.32 -6.23 -23.49
CA SER A 184 -16.52 -7.05 -22.58
C SER A 184 -17.26 -7.26 -21.26
N SER A 185 -16.95 -8.36 -20.57
CA SER A 185 -17.46 -8.61 -19.22
C SER A 185 -16.76 -7.72 -18.17
N PRO A 186 -17.34 -7.52 -16.97
CA PRO A 186 -16.70 -6.76 -15.89
C PRO A 186 -15.32 -7.29 -15.51
N GLU A 187 -15.17 -8.62 -15.49
CA GLU A 187 -13.91 -9.30 -15.19
C GLU A 187 -12.83 -9.00 -16.25
N GLU A 188 -13.20 -9.09 -17.54
CA GLU A 188 -12.31 -8.75 -18.65
C GLU A 188 -11.88 -7.29 -18.59
N ILE A 189 -12.79 -6.38 -18.22
CA ILE A 189 -12.49 -4.95 -18.06
C ILE A 189 -11.50 -4.73 -16.91
N ASN A 190 -11.69 -5.41 -15.77
CA ASN A 190 -10.77 -5.31 -14.64
C ASN A 190 -9.37 -5.85 -15.00
N LEU A 191 -9.29 -6.97 -15.71
CA LEU A 191 -8.03 -7.51 -16.19
C LEU A 191 -7.34 -6.58 -17.20
N LEU A 192 -8.12 -5.96 -18.09
CA LEU A 192 -7.62 -5.01 -19.08
C LEU A 192 -7.13 -3.70 -18.45
N THR A 193 -7.79 -3.23 -17.39
CA THR A 193 -7.44 -1.97 -16.71
C THR A 193 -6.30 -2.13 -15.70
N ARG A 194 -6.03 -3.34 -15.21
CA ARG A 194 -4.90 -3.67 -14.32
C ARG A 194 -3.53 -3.19 -14.84
N PRO A 195 -3.09 -3.47 -16.09
CA PRO A 195 -1.80 -2.99 -16.57
C PRO A 195 -1.73 -1.47 -16.69
N LEU A 196 -2.83 -0.82 -17.12
CA LEU A 196 -2.93 0.65 -17.15
C LEU A 196 -2.75 1.22 -15.74
N HIS A 197 -3.37 0.58 -14.75
CA HIS A 197 -3.32 1.01 -13.36
C HIS A 197 -1.88 0.98 -12.82
N PHE A 198 -1.16 -0.13 -12.96
CA PHE A 198 0.23 -0.21 -12.49
C PHE A 198 1.18 0.73 -13.22
N ASP A 199 1.05 0.82 -14.55
CA ASP A 199 1.89 1.75 -15.35
C ASP A 199 1.71 3.19 -14.85
N LEU A 200 0.48 3.56 -14.49
CA LEU A 200 0.15 4.89 -14.04
C LEU A 200 0.68 5.20 -12.64
N LEU A 201 0.61 4.25 -11.71
CA LEU A 201 1.22 4.39 -10.38
C LEU A 201 2.74 4.60 -10.50
N ARG A 202 3.40 3.72 -11.26
CA ARG A 202 4.84 3.78 -11.52
C ARG A 202 5.24 5.11 -12.15
N LYS A 203 4.47 5.57 -13.14
CA LYS A 203 4.72 6.82 -13.84
C LYS A 203 4.53 8.04 -12.95
N LEU A 204 3.51 8.06 -12.09
CA LEU A 204 3.30 9.15 -11.14
C LEU A 204 4.42 9.18 -10.07
N ALA A 205 4.82 8.02 -9.55
CA ALA A 205 5.96 7.91 -8.65
C ALA A 205 7.24 8.46 -9.31
N PHE A 206 7.53 8.03 -10.54
CA PHE A 206 8.66 8.51 -11.32
C PHE A 206 8.62 10.03 -11.57
N LEU A 207 7.50 10.56 -12.10
CA LEU A 207 7.36 11.97 -12.41
C LEU A 207 7.46 12.85 -11.16
N SER A 208 6.91 12.41 -10.04
CA SER A 208 7.01 13.14 -8.77
C SER A 208 8.46 13.28 -8.30
N LYS A 209 9.24 12.20 -8.45
CA LYS A 209 10.69 12.20 -8.18
C LYS A 209 11.43 13.12 -9.15
N THR A 210 11.12 13.05 -10.46
CA THR A 210 11.76 13.90 -11.47
C THR A 210 11.48 15.37 -11.21
N ILE A 211 10.23 15.74 -10.96
CA ILE A 211 9.84 17.13 -10.64
C ILE A 211 10.63 17.61 -9.43
N TYR A 212 10.70 16.82 -8.36
CA TYR A 212 11.49 17.18 -7.19
C TYR A 212 12.97 17.39 -7.55
N GLN A 213 13.58 16.47 -8.31
CA GLN A 213 15.00 16.60 -8.71
C GLN A 213 15.26 17.83 -9.60
N THR A 214 14.31 18.22 -10.44
CA THR A 214 14.45 19.39 -11.32
C THR A 214 14.11 20.72 -10.63
N SER A 215 13.38 20.71 -9.52
CA SER A 215 12.86 21.91 -8.84
C SER A 215 13.88 22.58 -7.89
N SER A 216 15.19 22.36 -8.10
CA SER A 216 16.27 22.97 -7.31
C SER A 216 16.21 22.73 -5.79
N PHE A 217 15.55 21.67 -5.31
CA PHE A 217 15.60 21.32 -3.89
C PHE A 217 17.03 20.88 -3.50
N GLU A 218 17.59 21.51 -2.46
CA GLU A 218 19.01 21.36 -2.08
C GLU A 218 19.42 19.94 -1.65
N LYS A 219 18.48 19.11 -1.17
CA LYS A 219 18.74 17.75 -0.70
C LYS A 219 17.61 16.80 -1.08
N SER A 220 17.95 15.59 -1.53
CA SER A 220 16.97 14.51 -1.70
C SER A 220 16.38 14.11 -0.33
N PRO A 221 15.04 13.97 -0.22
CA PRO A 221 14.44 13.50 1.01
C PRO A 221 14.83 12.03 1.23
N LYS A 222 15.00 11.66 2.50
CA LYS A 222 15.06 10.23 2.87
C LYS A 222 13.71 9.60 2.53
N LEU A 223 13.74 8.41 1.93
CA LEU A 223 12.53 7.65 1.64
C LEU A 223 11.78 7.36 2.94
N ALA A 224 10.45 7.47 2.89
CA ALA A 224 9.59 7.07 4.01
C ALA A 224 9.67 5.55 4.25
N SER A 225 9.50 5.13 5.50
CA SER A 225 9.21 3.73 5.84
C SER A 225 7.70 3.49 5.80
N LEU A 226 7.25 2.25 5.61
CA LEU A 226 5.82 1.90 5.55
C LEU A 226 5.03 2.41 6.78
N ASP A 227 5.64 2.31 7.96
CA ASP A 227 5.04 2.75 9.24
C ASP A 227 4.98 4.28 9.43
N LYS A 228 5.60 5.07 8.55
CA LYS A 228 5.74 6.53 8.68
C LYS A 228 5.23 7.31 7.46
N LEU A 229 4.37 6.70 6.66
CA LEU A 229 3.73 7.34 5.52
C LEU A 229 2.81 8.48 6.00
N LYS A 230 2.82 9.62 5.30
CA LYS A 230 2.05 10.82 5.69
C LYS A 230 0.71 10.93 4.98
N LEU A 231 0.68 10.57 3.70
CA LEU A 231 -0.47 10.67 2.80
C LEU A 231 -1.13 9.32 2.57
N PHE A 232 -0.57 8.24 3.10
CA PHE A 232 -1.07 6.89 2.92
C PHE A 232 -1.17 6.18 4.25
N LYS A 233 -2.19 5.33 4.37
CA LYS A 233 -2.28 4.35 5.43
C LYS A 233 -2.11 2.98 4.81
N TYR A 234 -1.10 2.28 5.31
CA TYR A 234 -0.90 0.87 5.01
C TYR A 234 -1.51 0.05 6.13
N SER A 235 -2.36 -0.90 5.78
CA SER A 235 -2.84 -1.93 6.69
C SER A 235 -2.81 -3.27 5.99
N ARG A 236 -2.77 -4.34 6.79
CA ARG A 236 -2.69 -5.70 6.29
C ARG A 236 -3.89 -6.47 6.82
N GLU A 237 -4.56 -7.20 5.95
CA GLU A 237 -5.52 -8.20 6.41
C GLU A 237 -4.76 -9.34 7.08
N LEU A 238 -5.03 -9.56 8.36
CA LEU A 238 -4.49 -10.69 9.11
C LEU A 238 -5.03 -11.98 8.49
N THR A 239 -4.16 -12.96 8.28
CA THR A 239 -4.61 -14.31 7.87
C THR A 239 -5.41 -14.92 9.01
N THR A 240 -6.30 -15.88 8.74
CA THR A 240 -7.13 -16.54 9.77
C THR A 240 -6.30 -17.12 10.94
N GLN A 241 -5.06 -17.56 10.67
CA GLN A 241 -4.11 -18.04 11.67
C GLN A 241 -3.44 -16.93 12.51
N GLU A 242 -3.28 -15.71 11.96
CA GLU A 242 -2.75 -14.57 12.73
C GLU A 242 -3.86 -13.76 13.40
N SER A 243 -5.09 -13.77 12.87
CA SER A 243 -6.25 -13.14 13.51
C SER A 243 -6.62 -13.76 14.86
N THR A 244 -6.26 -15.04 15.04
CA THR A 244 -6.38 -15.77 16.31
C THR A 244 -5.19 -15.51 17.24
N LEU A 245 -4.03 -15.16 16.68
CA LEU A 245 -2.89 -14.61 17.41
C LEU A 245 -3.09 -13.09 17.55
N LYS A 246 -4.05 -12.68 18.38
CA LYS A 246 -4.07 -11.30 18.90
C LYS A 246 -2.65 -10.97 19.37
N LYS A 247 -2.12 -9.83 18.92
CA LYS A 247 -0.79 -9.34 19.35
C LYS A 247 -0.71 -9.54 20.86
N ILE A 248 0.36 -10.17 21.32
CA ILE A 248 0.56 -10.46 22.75
C ILE A 248 0.36 -9.19 23.59
N ASP A 249 0.64 -8.01 23.05
CA ASP A 249 0.37 -6.71 23.67
C ASP A 249 -1.13 -6.37 23.89
N ASP A 250 -2.03 -6.76 22.96
CA ASP A 250 -3.49 -6.57 23.11
C ASP A 250 -4.12 -7.58 24.09
N VAL A 251 -3.46 -8.71 24.31
CA VAL A 251 -3.87 -9.73 25.28
C VAL A 251 -3.33 -9.39 26.67
N ILE A 252 -2.11 -8.87 26.79
CA ILE A 252 -1.56 -8.41 28.06
C ILE A 252 -2.29 -7.15 28.57
N GLY A 253 -2.77 -6.27 27.68
CA GLY A 253 -3.56 -5.09 28.08
C GLY A 253 -5.01 -5.38 28.51
N ASN A 254 -5.57 -6.53 28.14
CA ASN A 254 -6.97 -6.92 28.44
C ASN A 254 -7.10 -8.14 29.36
N ILE A 255 -6.00 -8.80 29.73
CA ILE A 255 -6.02 -9.69 30.88
C ILE A 255 -5.87 -8.80 32.10
N GLU A 256 -6.97 -8.53 32.80
CA GLU A 256 -6.90 -8.15 34.20
C GLU A 256 -6.23 -9.31 34.96
N LEU A 257 -4.90 -9.28 35.03
CA LEU A 257 -4.10 -10.28 35.74
C LEU A 257 -4.43 -10.30 37.23
N PHE A 258 -5.15 -9.29 37.70
CA PHE A 258 -5.65 -9.15 39.05
C PHE A 258 -7.09 -8.63 38.96
N PRO A 259 -8.05 -9.22 39.70
CA PRO A 259 -9.39 -8.66 39.78
C PRO A 259 -9.31 -7.21 40.26
N SER A 260 -10.07 -6.33 39.61
CA SER A 260 -10.23 -4.95 40.04
C SER A 260 -10.80 -4.92 41.47
N LYS A 261 -10.38 -3.95 42.31
CA LYS A 261 -10.80 -3.86 43.73
C LYS A 261 -12.31 -3.79 43.93
N GLU A 262 -13.06 -3.51 42.87
CA GLU A 262 -14.50 -3.34 42.89
C GLU A 262 -15.25 -4.68 42.71
N ASP A 263 -14.62 -5.70 42.11
CA ASP A 263 -15.27 -6.97 41.74
C ASP A 263 -15.18 -8.08 42.81
N ASN A 264 -14.38 -7.92 43.86
CA ASN A 264 -14.26 -8.91 44.95
C ASN A 264 -14.42 -8.26 46.33
N ASN A 265 -15.64 -7.84 46.63
CA ASN A 265 -16.07 -7.45 47.98
C ASN A 265 -16.95 -8.53 48.63
N THR A 266 -16.54 -9.80 48.49
CA THR A 266 -16.95 -10.83 49.43
C THR A 266 -15.76 -11.13 50.33
N GLU A 267 -15.85 -10.75 51.60
CA GLU A 267 -14.91 -11.17 52.62
C GLU A 267 -14.94 -12.72 52.67
N ILE A 268 -13.98 -13.35 52.00
CA ILE A 268 -13.79 -14.80 52.06
C ILE A 268 -13.27 -15.11 53.48
N THR A 269 -14.18 -15.48 54.38
CA THR A 269 -13.90 -15.72 55.80
C THR A 269 -13.12 -17.00 56.08
N ASP A 270 -13.01 -17.91 55.10
CA ASP A 270 -12.29 -19.18 55.23
C ASP A 270 -11.13 -19.29 54.23
N LEU A 271 -10.12 -18.43 54.40
CA LEU A 271 -8.81 -18.72 53.81
C LEU A 271 -8.13 -19.81 54.63
N PRO A 272 -7.65 -20.91 54.02
CA PRO A 272 -6.81 -21.86 54.73
C PRO A 272 -5.56 -21.13 55.23
N LYS A 273 -5.21 -21.34 56.50
CA LYS A 273 -3.98 -20.78 57.07
C LYS A 273 -2.80 -21.23 56.19
N PRO A 274 -1.95 -20.32 55.70
CA PRO A 274 -0.83 -20.69 54.85
C PRO A 274 0.08 -21.66 55.60
N SER A 275 0.12 -22.91 55.14
CA SER A 275 1.08 -23.92 55.59
C SER A 275 2.34 -23.77 54.75
N ASN A 276 3.47 -23.55 55.41
CA ASN A 276 4.75 -23.36 54.75
C ASN A 276 5.36 -24.73 54.41
N ASP A 277 4.65 -25.50 53.56
CA ASP A 277 4.98 -26.90 53.23
C ASP A 277 6.20 -27.06 52.31
N TRP A 278 6.79 -25.93 51.87
CA TRP A 278 7.91 -25.87 50.94
C TRP A 278 9.27 -25.65 51.59
N ILE A 279 9.36 -25.62 52.92
CA ILE A 279 10.64 -25.62 53.61
C ILE A 279 11.01 -27.08 53.89
N PRO A 280 12.03 -27.65 53.21
CA PRO A 280 12.55 -28.96 53.57
C PRO A 280 12.92 -28.94 55.05
N LYS A 281 12.48 -29.93 55.84
CA LYS A 281 12.71 -29.98 57.29
C LYS A 281 14.21 -29.86 57.65
N ASP A 282 15.09 -30.19 56.72
CA ASP A 282 16.54 -30.18 56.88
C ASP A 282 17.17 -28.77 56.80
N ASP A 283 16.51 -27.78 56.19
CA ASP A 283 17.05 -26.42 55.99
C ASP A 283 16.91 -25.52 57.24
N LEU A 284 16.15 -25.94 58.25
CA LEU A 284 15.97 -25.20 59.50
C LEU A 284 16.98 -25.61 60.58
N ALA A 285 17.83 -26.60 60.32
CA ALA A 285 18.89 -26.98 61.25
C ALA A 285 19.99 -25.90 61.23
N PRO A 286 20.37 -25.32 62.39
CA PRO A 286 21.49 -24.39 62.44
C PRO A 286 22.74 -25.10 61.94
N LEU A 287 23.33 -24.57 60.86
CA LEU A 287 24.60 -25.05 60.34
C LEU A 287 25.61 -25.11 61.49
N LYS A 288 26.23 -26.28 61.71
CA LYS A 288 27.26 -26.49 62.76
C LYS A 288 28.54 -25.68 62.55
N VAL A 289 28.57 -24.87 61.50
CA VAL A 289 29.74 -24.16 60.98
C VAL A 289 29.59 -22.69 61.36
N LYS A 290 30.61 -22.11 61.99
CA LYS A 290 30.59 -20.68 62.35
C LYS A 290 30.62 -19.85 61.06
N LYS A 291 29.89 -18.72 61.03
CA LYS A 291 29.81 -17.81 59.87
C LYS A 291 31.19 -17.39 59.31
N SER A 292 32.22 -17.35 60.16
CA SER A 292 33.60 -17.05 59.79
C SER A 292 34.31 -18.13 58.96
N GLU A 293 33.83 -19.37 58.99
CA GLU A 293 34.36 -20.48 58.17
C GLU A 293 33.67 -20.52 56.79
N LEU A 294 32.41 -20.10 56.71
CA LEU A 294 31.66 -20.00 55.44
C LEU A 294 32.09 -18.78 54.60
N PHE A 295 32.57 -17.73 55.27
CA PHE A 295 33.01 -16.49 54.65
C PHE A 295 34.37 -16.08 55.23
N PRO A 296 35.48 -16.69 54.77
CA PRO A 296 36.81 -16.26 55.18
C PRO A 296 37.02 -14.78 54.84
N LYS A 297 37.76 -14.08 55.70
CA LYS A 297 38.12 -12.68 55.42
C LYS A 297 38.96 -12.63 54.13
N PRO A 298 38.78 -11.60 53.28
CA PRO A 298 39.58 -11.43 52.07
C PRO A 298 41.07 -11.52 52.39
N ASP A 299 41.81 -12.30 51.60
CA ASP A 299 43.25 -12.46 51.78
C ASP A 299 43.93 -11.08 51.60
N PRO A 300 44.62 -10.55 52.63
CA PRO A 300 45.31 -9.27 52.54
C PRO A 300 46.43 -9.25 51.50
N ASN A 301 46.90 -10.41 51.05
CA ASN A 301 47.94 -10.55 50.03
C ASN A 301 47.38 -10.86 48.62
N TYR A 302 46.07 -10.79 48.42
CA TYR A 302 45.49 -10.99 47.10
C TYR A 302 45.93 -9.89 46.13
N GLN A 303 46.76 -10.25 45.16
CA GLN A 303 47.04 -9.42 43.99
C GLN A 303 46.09 -9.84 42.86
N ARG A 304 45.27 -8.90 42.40
CA ARG A 304 44.43 -9.14 41.23
C ARG A 304 45.33 -9.46 40.02
N PRO A 305 44.98 -10.44 39.18
CA PRO A 305 45.70 -10.68 37.93
C PRO A 305 45.63 -9.43 37.03
N ASP A 306 46.74 -9.07 36.37
CA ASP A 306 46.77 -7.95 35.43
C ASP A 306 45.98 -8.23 34.14
N SER A 307 45.76 -9.51 33.81
CA SER A 307 44.88 -9.96 32.74
C SER A 307 44.06 -11.16 33.20
N LEU A 308 42.78 -11.18 32.83
CA LEU A 308 41.96 -12.38 32.97
C LEU A 308 42.47 -13.43 31.97
N PRO A 309 42.47 -14.72 32.34
CA PRO A 309 42.73 -15.77 31.37
C PRO A 309 41.72 -15.67 30.22
N GLU A 310 42.18 -15.92 29.00
CA GLU A 310 41.29 -15.99 27.85
C GLU A 310 40.24 -17.08 28.08
N PRO A 311 38.97 -16.86 27.68
CA PRO A 311 37.93 -17.85 27.85
C PRO A 311 38.31 -19.13 27.10
N VAL A 312 38.64 -20.18 27.84
CA VAL A 312 38.88 -21.49 27.27
C VAL A 312 37.51 -22.08 26.94
N ASN A 313 37.25 -22.28 25.66
CA ASN A 313 36.05 -22.97 25.19
C ASN A 313 36.26 -24.49 25.36
N ASP A 314 36.26 -24.98 26.60
CA ASP A 314 36.36 -26.41 26.94
C ASP A 314 35.07 -27.20 26.61
N TRP A 315 34.24 -26.68 25.71
CA TRP A 315 33.17 -27.43 25.08
C TRP A 315 33.79 -28.22 23.93
N LEU A 316 34.63 -29.20 24.27
CA LEU A 316 35.01 -30.25 23.33
C LEU A 316 33.73 -30.96 22.91
N LEU A 317 33.21 -30.59 21.73
CA LEU A 317 32.40 -31.45 20.90
C LEU A 317 33.33 -32.57 20.41
N GLU A 318 33.47 -33.62 21.22
CA GLU A 318 33.98 -34.89 20.70
C GLU A 318 32.96 -35.41 19.67
N ILE A 319 33.48 -35.62 18.46
CA ILE A 319 32.83 -36.20 17.27
C ILE A 319 32.84 -37.71 17.40
#